data_AF-A0A0G4LSY2-F1
#
_entry.id   AF-A0A0G4LSY2-F1
#
_cell.length_a   1.000
_cell.length_b   1.000
_cell.length_c   1.000
_cell.angle_alpha   90.00
_cell.angle_beta   90.00
_cell.angle_gamma   90.00
#
_symmetry.space_group_name_H-M   'P 1'
#
loop_
_entity.id
_entity.type
_entity.pdbx_description
1 polymer ?
#
loop_
_entity_poly.entity_id
_entity_poly.type
_entity_poly.pdbx_seq_one_letter_code
_entity_poly.pdbx_strand_id
1 'polypeptide(L)'
;MLDKELTVEDVASRIKADYPNDCNLVFSDNNADEQVIRIRTIKPDKGGDDESKVEDDVMLKQFETHLLDTLTLRGVLGIERAFLNKETKLIETDDGALLAAKADDRCQEWYLDTS
;
A
#
# COMPACT_ATOMS: atom_id res chain seq x y z
N MET A 1 4.44 -9.24 -0.38
CA MET A 1 5.26 -8.25 -1.10
C MET A 1 5.29 -8.50 -2.61
N LEU A 2 5.68 -9.69 -3.08
CA LEU A 2 5.76 -10.02 -4.52
C LEU A 2 4.47 -9.81 -5.32
N ASP A 3 3.31 -10.23 -4.80
CA ASP A 3 2.00 -10.07 -5.49
C ASP A 3 1.56 -8.61 -5.70
N LYS A 4 2.13 -7.68 -4.93
CA LYS A 4 1.78 -6.25 -4.96
C LYS A 4 2.93 -5.37 -5.45
N GLU A 5 3.99 -5.98 -5.98
CA GLU A 5 5.21 -5.30 -6.43
C GLU A 5 5.70 -4.25 -5.42
N LEU A 6 5.65 -4.62 -4.15
CA LEU A 6 6.06 -3.79 -3.01
C LEU A 6 7.41 -4.28 -2.50
N THR A 7 8.33 -3.33 -2.27
CA THR A 7 9.63 -3.59 -1.63
C THR A 7 9.66 -3.05 -0.20
N VAL A 8 10.61 -3.52 0.61
CA VAL A 8 10.80 -3.01 1.98
C VAL A 8 11.20 -1.52 1.94
N GLU A 9 11.97 -1.12 0.94
CA GLU A 9 12.37 0.26 0.71
C GLU A 9 11.19 1.17 0.37
N ASP A 10 10.23 0.71 -0.44
CA ASP A 10 9.00 1.44 -0.74
C ASP A 10 8.20 1.73 0.54
N VAL A 11 8.05 0.71 1.38
CA VAL A 11 7.32 0.81 2.66
C VAL A 11 8.03 1.78 3.60
N ALA A 12 9.35 1.64 3.77
CA ALA A 12 10.13 2.51 4.63
C ALA A 12 10.09 3.97 4.16
N SER A 13 10.19 4.19 2.86
CA SER A 13 10.11 5.52 2.24
C SER A 13 8.74 6.16 2.48
N ARG A 14 7.65 5.37 2.37
CA ARG A 14 6.31 5.87 2.63
C ARG A 14 6.10 6.26 4.09
N ILE A 15 6.54 5.43 5.03
CA ILE A 15 6.46 5.75 6.47
C ILE A 15 7.22 7.04 6.77
N LYS A 16 8.43 7.20 6.21
CA LYS A 16 9.23 8.42 6.42
C LYS A 16 8.60 9.68 5.82
N ALA A 17 7.88 9.54 4.71
CA ALA A 17 7.17 10.67 4.08
C ALA A 17 5.98 11.14 4.92
N ASP A 18 5.23 10.21 5.51
CA ASP A 18 4.05 10.52 6.33
C ASP A 18 4.44 10.95 7.77
N TYR A 19 5.61 10.51 8.27
CA TYR A 19 6.11 10.83 9.62
C TYR A 19 7.57 11.36 9.64
N PRO A 20 7.88 12.48 8.98
CA PRO A 20 9.27 12.91 8.74
C PRO A 20 10.04 13.32 9.99
N ASN A 21 9.35 13.81 11.03
CA ASN A 21 9.97 14.33 12.25
C ASN A 21 9.72 13.47 13.49
N ASP A 22 8.86 12.44 13.36
CA ASP A 22 8.36 11.69 14.51
C ASP A 22 9.06 10.34 14.69
N CYS A 23 9.72 9.83 13.65
CA CYS A 23 10.34 8.51 13.71
C CYS A 23 11.63 8.37 12.88
N ASN A 24 12.52 7.53 13.42
CA ASN A 24 13.71 7.02 12.75
C ASN A 24 13.46 5.56 12.35
N LEU A 25 13.87 5.20 11.14
CA LEU A 25 13.65 3.87 10.57
C LEU A 25 14.98 3.16 10.28
N VAL A 26 15.01 1.85 10.58
CA VAL A 26 16.05 0.92 10.14
C VAL A 26 15.35 -0.30 9.57
N PHE A 27 15.66 -0.68 8.35
CA PHE A 27 14.98 -1.77 7.66
C PHE A 27 15.97 -2.76 7.05
N SER A 28 15.54 -4.01 6.93
CA SER A 28 16.31 -5.06 6.26
C SER A 28 16.33 -4.84 4.75
N ASP A 29 17.33 -5.42 4.09
CA ASP A 29 17.35 -5.53 2.63
C ASP A 29 16.19 -6.44 2.14
N ASN A 30 15.79 -6.27 0.88
CA ASN A 30 14.76 -7.08 0.21
C ASN A 30 15.15 -8.58 0.12
N ASN A 31 16.45 -8.88 0.14
CA ASN A 31 16.99 -10.25 0.08
C ASN A 31 17.18 -10.91 1.46
N ALA A 32 16.83 -10.24 2.56
CA ALA A 32 16.96 -10.82 3.90
C ALA A 32 15.95 -11.97 4.09
N ASP A 33 16.36 -13.00 4.86
CA ASP A 33 15.48 -14.14 5.20
C ASP A 33 14.20 -13.67 5.91
N GLU A 34 14.32 -12.64 6.74
CA GLU A 34 13.21 -11.97 7.40
C GLU A 34 13.16 -10.48 7.00
N GLN A 35 11.97 -10.05 6.56
CA GLN A 35 11.69 -8.66 6.24
C GLN A 35 11.32 -7.90 7.52
N VAL A 36 12.24 -7.10 8.04
CA VAL A 36 12.08 -6.41 9.33
C VAL A 36 12.24 -4.91 9.15
N ILE A 37 11.24 -4.14 9.59
CA ILE A 37 11.33 -2.68 9.74
C ILE A 37 11.28 -2.36 11.23
N ARG A 38 12.32 -1.70 11.73
CA ARG A 38 12.41 -1.19 13.10
C ARG A 38 12.16 0.31 13.09
N ILE A 39 11.19 0.73 13.89
CA ILE A 39 10.79 2.13 14.03
C ILE A 39 11.14 2.59 15.45
N ARG A 40 11.80 3.75 15.54
CA ARG A 40 12.08 4.43 16.81
C ARG A 40 11.44 5.80 16.79
N THR A 41 10.53 6.07 17.71
CA THR A 41 9.93 7.40 17.86
C THR A 41 10.91 8.41 18.43
N ILE A 42 10.87 9.65 17.95
CA ILE A 42 11.69 10.76 18.44
C ILE A 42 10.93 11.44 19.58
N LYS A 43 11.54 11.51 20.76
CA LYS A 43 10.96 12.16 21.94
C LYS A 43 11.76 13.41 22.32
N PRO A 44 11.09 14.51 22.72
CA PRO A 44 11.74 15.51 23.53
C PRO A 44 12.06 14.89 24.90
N ASP A 45 13.30 15.05 25.35
CA ASP A 45 13.85 14.44 26.55
C ASP A 45 13.00 14.78 27.80
N LYS A 46 12.17 13.83 28.24
CA LYS A 46 11.42 13.91 29.51
C LYS A 46 12.08 12.91 30.46
N GLY A 47 12.60 13.42 31.57
CA GLY A 47 13.40 12.66 32.54
C GLY A 47 12.78 11.33 32.95
N GLY A 48 13.63 10.30 33.01
CA GLY A 48 13.23 8.89 33.12
C GLY A 48 12.80 8.45 34.52
N ASP A 49 11.56 8.76 34.89
CA ASP A 49 10.88 8.13 36.03
C ASP A 49 10.06 6.90 35.58
N ASP A 50 9.70 5.99 36.48
CA ASP A 50 8.99 4.75 36.12
C ASP A 50 7.57 5.00 35.56
N GLU A 51 6.94 6.11 35.96
CA GLU A 51 5.66 6.59 35.42
C GLU A 51 5.78 6.98 33.94
N SER A 52 6.95 7.51 33.53
CA SER A 52 7.23 7.85 32.12
C SER A 52 7.31 6.63 31.21
N LYS A 53 7.74 5.46 31.73
CA LYS A 53 7.80 4.22 30.94
C LYS A 53 6.43 3.63 30.63
N VAL A 54 5.47 3.78 31.55
CA VAL A 54 4.09 3.33 31.32
C VAL A 54 3.41 4.23 30.29
N GLU A 55 3.62 5.55 30.39
CA GLU A 55 3.15 6.52 29.39
C GLU A 55 3.74 6.21 28.00
N ASP A 56 5.01 5.80 27.96
CA ASP A 56 5.72 5.45 26.73
C ASP A 56 5.12 4.23 25.99
N ASP A 57 4.81 3.15 26.70
CA ASP A 57 4.20 1.94 26.10
C ASP A 57 2.82 2.25 25.51
N VAL A 58 2.04 3.09 26.19
CA VAL A 58 0.72 3.52 25.70
C VAL A 58 0.87 4.37 24.43
N MET A 59 1.83 5.30 24.38
CA MET A 59 2.10 6.09 23.19
C MET A 59 2.57 5.23 22.01
N LEU A 60 3.43 4.25 22.26
CA LEU A 60 3.90 3.32 21.23
C LEU A 60 2.75 2.50 20.61
N LYS A 61 1.83 1.98 21.44
CA LYS A 61 0.63 1.25 20.98
C LYS A 61 -0.33 2.13 20.18
N GLN A 62 -0.51 3.39 20.60
CA GLN A 62 -1.31 4.36 19.86
C GLN A 62 -0.68 4.69 18.51
N PHE A 63 0.64 4.91 18.47
CA PHE A 63 1.37 5.15 17.23
C PHE A 63 1.28 3.94 16.29
N GLU A 64 1.43 2.72 16.81
CA GLU A 64 1.28 1.49 16.04
C GLU A 64 -0.10 1.39 15.39
N THR A 65 -1.17 1.57 16.17
CA THR A 65 -2.55 1.48 15.67
C THR A 65 -2.80 2.54 14.61
N HIS A 66 -2.40 3.79 14.88
CA HIS A 66 -2.55 4.89 13.94
C HIS A 66 -1.76 4.65 12.64
N LEU A 67 -0.53 4.14 12.74
CA LEU A 67 0.29 3.82 11.57
C LEU A 67 -0.37 2.73 10.73
N LEU A 68 -0.89 1.66 11.35
CA LEU A 68 -1.53 0.57 10.61
C LEU A 68 -2.85 1.00 9.94
N ASP A 69 -3.60 1.90 10.55
CA ASP A 69 -4.91 2.35 10.03
C ASP A 69 -4.80 3.43 8.96
N THR A 70 -3.82 4.33 9.08
CA THR A 70 -3.76 5.54 8.24
C THR A 70 -2.74 5.45 7.11
N LEU A 71 -1.70 4.62 7.25
CA LEU A 71 -0.63 4.53 6.27
C LEU A 71 -1.11 3.84 4.99
N THR A 72 -1.31 4.63 3.94
CA THR A 72 -1.62 4.10 2.60
C THR A 72 -0.34 3.88 1.82
N LEU A 73 0.06 2.61 1.67
CA LEU A 73 1.26 2.24 0.89
C LEU A 73 1.04 2.46 -0.61
N ARG A 74 -0.01 1.85 -1.15
CA ARG A 74 -0.48 2.01 -2.53
C ARG A 74 -1.99 1.75 -2.57
N GLY A 75 -2.69 2.41 -3.48
CA GLY A 75 -4.13 2.23 -3.67
C GLY A 75 -4.91 3.52 -3.50
N VAL A 76 -6.22 3.42 -3.64
CA VAL A 76 -7.18 4.52 -3.50
C VAL A 76 -8.05 4.22 -2.30
N LEU A 77 -8.20 5.21 -1.42
CA LEU A 77 -9.04 5.07 -0.23
C LEU A 77 -10.49 4.76 -0.62
N GLY A 78 -11.07 3.74 -0.01
CA GLY A 78 -12.44 3.31 -0.27
C GLY A 78 -12.59 2.26 -1.39
N ILE A 79 -11.51 1.91 -2.09
CA ILE A 79 -11.50 0.77 -3.03
C ILE A 79 -10.80 -0.40 -2.35
N GLU A 80 -11.54 -1.44 -2.00
CA GLU A 80 -10.94 -2.61 -1.33
C GLU A 80 -10.20 -3.51 -2.31
N ARG A 81 -10.81 -3.75 -3.48
CA ARG A 81 -10.30 -4.69 -4.48
C ARG A 81 -10.67 -4.25 -5.88
N ALA A 82 -9.75 -4.47 -6.82
CA ALA A 82 -9.99 -4.35 -8.24
C ALA A 82 -9.82 -5.72 -8.90
N PHE A 83 -10.77 -6.10 -9.75
CA PHE A 83 -10.77 -7.34 -10.53
C PHE A 83 -10.56 -7.01 -12.00
N LEU A 84 -9.66 -7.74 -12.65
CA LEU A 84 -9.45 -7.62 -14.08
C LEU A 84 -10.43 -8.54 -14.80
N ASN A 85 -11.43 -7.94 -15.45
CA ASN A 85 -12.47 -8.63 -16.18
C ASN A 85 -12.35 -8.36 -17.68
N LYS A 86 -12.90 -9.27 -18.48
CA LYS A 86 -12.86 -9.22 -19.94
C LYS A 86 -14.27 -9.28 -20.51
N GLU A 87 -14.62 -8.29 -21.32
CA GLU A 87 -15.93 -8.23 -21.99
C GLU A 87 -15.78 -8.13 -23.51
N THR A 88 -16.83 -8.56 -24.22
CA THR A 88 -16.89 -8.43 -25.68
C THR A 88 -17.46 -7.06 -26.02
N LYS A 89 -16.63 -6.21 -26.62
CA LYS A 89 -17.01 -4.90 -27.13
C LYS A 89 -17.48 -5.00 -28.57
N LEU A 90 -18.47 -4.20 -28.91
CA LEU A 90 -18.93 -4.02 -30.28
C LEU A 90 -18.04 -2.98 -30.98
N ILE A 91 -17.44 -3.36 -32.11
CA ILE A 91 -16.59 -2.50 -32.94
C ILE A 91 -17.22 -2.30 -34.31
N GLU A 92 -16.89 -1.18 -34.95
CA GLU A 92 -17.22 -0.92 -36.35
C GLU A 92 -16.03 -1.35 -37.22
N THR A 93 -16.30 -2.15 -38.26
CA THR A 93 -15.27 -2.58 -39.22
C THR A 93 -15.09 -1.52 -40.31
N ASP A 94 -13.99 -1.61 -41.07
CA ASP A 94 -13.70 -0.67 -42.16
C ASP A 94 -14.81 -0.61 -43.24
N ASP A 95 -15.62 -1.66 -43.33
CA ASP A 95 -16.79 -1.77 -44.22
C ASP A 95 -18.08 -1.16 -43.62
N GLY A 96 -18.00 -0.54 -42.44
CA GLY A 96 -19.14 0.05 -41.71
C GLY A 96 -20.06 -0.98 -41.02
N ALA A 97 -19.63 -2.24 -40.93
CA ALA A 97 -20.40 -3.30 -40.26
C ALA A 97 -20.08 -3.35 -38.76
N LEU A 98 -21.07 -3.72 -37.94
CA LEU A 98 -20.87 -3.90 -36.50
C LEU A 98 -20.46 -5.35 -36.20
N LEU A 99 -19.32 -5.52 -35.53
CA LEU A 99 -18.77 -6.81 -35.14
C LEU A 99 -18.66 -6.90 -33.62
N ALA A 100 -19.17 -7.99 -33.06
CA ALA A 100 -19.00 -8.35 -31.65
C ALA A 100 -18.69 -9.84 -31.55
N ALA A 101 -17.45 -10.20 -31.86
CA ALA A 101 -17.00 -11.59 -31.93
C ALA A 101 -16.02 -11.91 -30.81
N LYS A 102 -16.34 -12.89 -29.96
CA LYS A 102 -15.45 -13.34 -28.87
C LYS A 102 -14.08 -13.84 -29.37
N ALA A 103 -14.03 -14.33 -30.60
CA ALA A 103 -12.82 -14.85 -31.23
C ALA A 103 -11.92 -13.77 -31.86
N ASP A 104 -12.41 -12.55 -32.02
CA ASP A 104 -11.62 -11.43 -32.55
C ASP A 104 -11.09 -10.61 -31.38
N ASP A 105 -9.76 -10.52 -31.24
CA ASP A 105 -9.11 -9.78 -30.16
C ASP A 105 -9.44 -8.28 -30.21
N ARG A 106 -9.82 -7.72 -31.37
CA ARG A 106 -10.27 -6.33 -31.49
C ARG A 106 -11.61 -6.09 -30.80
N CYS A 107 -12.43 -7.13 -30.66
CA CYS A 107 -13.70 -7.08 -29.94
C CYS A 107 -13.53 -7.40 -28.45
N GLN A 108 -12.30 -7.54 -27.94
CA GLN A 108 -12.06 -7.86 -26.53
C GLN A 108 -11.55 -6.63 -25.79
N GLU A 109 -12.24 -6.26 -24.72
CA GLU A 109 -11.84 -5.14 -23.86
C GLU A 109 -11.63 -5.65 -22.43
N TRP A 110 -10.50 -5.27 -21.85
CA TRP A 110 -10.21 -5.51 -20.44
C TRP A 110 -10.65 -4.29 -19.63
N TYR A 111 -11.37 -4.51 -18.54
CA TYR A 111 -11.79 -3.45 -17.63
C TYR A 111 -11.50 -3.86 -16.18
N LEU A 112 -11.35 -2.85 -15.33
CA LEU A 112 -11.17 -3.03 -13.89
C LEU A 112 -12.50 -2.80 -13.21
N ASP A 113 -13.00 -3.85 -12.55
CA ASP A 113 -14.19 -3.78 -11.71
C ASP A 113 -13.77 -3.62 -10.25
N THR A 114 -14.31 -2.61 -9.58
CA THR A 114 -13.95 -2.28 -8.20
C THR A 114 -15.16 -2.50 -7.30
N SER A 115 -14.98 -3.28 -6.23
CA SER A 115 -15.98 -3.47 -5.17
C SER A 115 -15.90 -2.39 -4.11
#